data_AF-A0A7V7QKQ1-F1
#
_entry.id   AF-A0A7V7QKQ1-F1
#
_cell.length_a   1.000
_cell.length_b   1.000
_cell.length_c   1.000
_cell.angle_alpha   90.00
_cell.angle_beta   90.00
_cell.angle_gamma   90.00
#
_symmetry.space_group_name_H-M   'P 1'
#
loop_
_entity.id
_entity.type
_entity.pdbx_description
1 polymer ?
#
loop_
_entity_poly.entity_id
_entity_poly.type
_entity_poly.pdbx_seq_one_letter_code
_entity_poly.pdbx_strand_id
1 'polypeptide(L)'
;MERRKTLLDFMGHVLIIYGFTMVCMLCFAILFGESAKEYSSFLALGSKGVTSEVMAQLLFLVVIIEVLQATIGNENIIKFIPVKLKSICMVLFVFITVILFIIKFQWFPIGMWQPWAMFILCFLICFGMSTYLSIIKTKMENQKLSEGLERLKRQWKEEEQNES
;
A
#
# COMPACT_ATOMS: atom_id res chain seq x y z
N MET A 1 -15.17 23.72 -7.01
CA MET A 1 -15.91 22.56 -6.44
C MET A 1 -14.95 21.38 -6.24
N GLU A 2 -14.10 21.39 -5.21
CA GLU A 2 -13.02 20.37 -5.07
C GLU A 2 -12.91 19.70 -3.70
N ARG A 3 -13.30 20.36 -2.60
CA ARG A 3 -13.03 19.85 -1.24
C ARG A 3 -13.85 18.62 -0.81
N ARG A 4 -15.06 18.42 -1.36
CA ARG A 4 -15.89 17.24 -1.06
C ARG A 4 -15.44 15.98 -1.82
N LYS A 5 -14.77 16.15 -2.97
CA LYS A 5 -14.21 15.01 -3.71
C LYS A 5 -13.07 14.38 -2.91
N THR A 6 -12.23 15.19 -2.26
CA THR A 6 -11.05 14.69 -1.52
C THR A 6 -11.39 13.80 -0.31
N LEU A 7 -12.43 14.14 0.48
CA LEU A 7 -12.81 13.33 1.64
C LEU A 7 -13.52 12.03 1.25
N LEU A 8 -14.41 12.08 0.26
CA LEU A 8 -15.07 10.87 -0.24
C LEU A 8 -14.09 9.94 -0.95
N ASP A 9 -13.12 10.49 -1.68
CA ASP A 9 -12.06 9.72 -2.34
C ASP A 9 -11.14 9.05 -1.30
N PHE A 10 -10.74 9.78 -0.25
CA PHE A 10 -10.02 9.22 0.88
C PHE A 10 -10.79 8.08 1.56
N MET A 11 -12.08 8.29 1.87
CA MET A 11 -12.92 7.25 2.46
C MET A 11 -13.09 6.04 1.53
N GLY A 12 -13.21 6.29 0.22
CA GLY A 12 -13.25 5.24 -0.79
C GLY A 12 -11.99 4.39 -0.78
N HIS A 13 -10.82 5.05 -0.75
CA HIS A 13 -9.52 4.38 -0.63
C HIS A 13 -9.42 3.51 0.63
N VAL A 14 -9.77 4.06 1.79
CA VAL A 14 -9.81 3.31 3.07
C VAL A 14 -10.69 2.07 2.95
N LEU A 15 -11.91 2.21 2.42
CA LEU A 15 -12.85 1.10 2.29
C LEU A 15 -12.39 0.04 1.28
N ILE A 16 -11.74 0.44 0.17
CA ILE A 16 -11.18 -0.49 -0.81
C ILE A 16 -10.07 -1.32 -0.17
N ILE A 17 -9.12 -0.65 0.50
CA ILE A 17 -7.99 -1.34 1.17
C ILE A 17 -8.53 -2.26 2.26
N TYR A 18 -9.42 -1.75 3.11
CA TYR A 18 -10.05 -2.54 4.18
C TYR A 18 -10.81 -3.75 3.64
N GLY A 19 -11.64 -3.57 2.61
CA GLY A 19 -12.40 -4.64 1.97
C GLY A 19 -11.48 -5.71 1.38
N PHE A 20 -10.43 -5.31 0.67
CA PHE A 20 -9.43 -6.22 0.15
C PHE A 20 -8.71 -7.00 1.27
N THR A 21 -8.29 -6.31 2.34
CA THR A 21 -7.68 -6.96 3.51
C THR A 21 -8.63 -7.98 4.15
N MET A 22 -9.92 -7.65 4.30
CA MET A 22 -10.91 -8.57 4.86
C MET A 22 -11.12 -9.82 3.98
N VAL A 23 -11.12 -9.67 2.65
CA VAL A 23 -11.19 -10.81 1.73
C VAL A 23 -9.95 -11.70 1.88
N CYS A 24 -8.74 -11.12 1.93
CA CYS A 24 -7.52 -11.89 2.18
C CYS A 24 -7.59 -12.63 3.54
N MET A 25 -8.06 -11.95 4.59
CA MET A 25 -8.22 -12.57 5.91
C MET A 25 -9.24 -13.71 5.90
N LEU A 26 -10.33 -13.58 5.16
CA LEU A 26 -11.30 -14.66 4.98
C LEU A 26 -10.66 -15.86 4.27
N CYS A 27 -9.88 -15.63 3.21
CA CYS A 27 -9.13 -16.70 2.54
C CYS A 27 -8.15 -17.39 3.51
N PHE A 28 -7.40 -16.62 4.31
CA PHE A 28 -6.50 -17.18 5.32
C PHE A 28 -7.25 -17.96 6.41
N ALA A 29 -8.42 -17.50 6.84
CA ALA A 29 -9.25 -18.21 7.81
C ALA A 29 -9.74 -19.56 7.26
N ILE A 30 -10.16 -19.61 5.99
CA ILE A 30 -10.60 -20.87 5.36
C ILE A 30 -9.42 -21.84 5.19
N LEU A 31 -8.25 -21.36 4.77
CA LEU A 31 -7.10 -22.21 4.45
C LEU A 31 -6.31 -22.66 5.69
N PHE A 32 -6.15 -21.77 6.68
CA PHE A 32 -5.23 -21.96 7.80
C PHE A 32 -5.87 -21.70 9.17
N GLY A 33 -7.16 -21.33 9.23
CA GLY A 33 -7.83 -20.90 10.46
C GLY A 33 -7.77 -21.93 11.58
N GLU A 34 -8.09 -23.20 11.31
CA GLU A 34 -8.06 -24.24 12.35
C GLU A 34 -6.67 -24.46 12.94
N SER A 35 -5.62 -24.44 12.11
CA SER A 35 -4.24 -24.62 12.56
C SER A 35 -3.68 -23.38 13.27
N ALA A 36 -4.16 -22.20 12.92
CA ALA A 36 -3.64 -20.93 13.44
C ALA A 36 -4.43 -20.36 14.62
N LYS A 37 -5.57 -20.97 14.97
CA LYS A 37 -6.48 -20.52 16.03
C LYS A 37 -5.81 -20.38 17.40
N GLU A 38 -4.83 -21.23 17.69
CA GLU A 38 -4.09 -21.21 18.97
C GLU A 38 -2.95 -20.20 18.99
N TYR A 39 -2.55 -19.68 17.82
CA TYR A 39 -1.37 -18.84 17.68
C TYR A 39 -1.68 -17.39 17.31
N SER A 40 -2.84 -17.11 16.71
CA SER A 40 -3.16 -15.77 16.23
C SER A 40 -4.54 -15.30 16.66
N SER A 41 -4.60 -14.12 17.29
CA SER A 41 -5.87 -13.49 17.67
C SER A 41 -6.73 -13.13 16.46
N PHE A 42 -6.14 -12.96 15.27
CA PHE A 42 -6.85 -12.80 14.00
C PHE A 42 -7.76 -13.98 13.68
N LEU A 43 -7.29 -15.18 14.00
CA LEU A 43 -7.91 -16.46 13.65
C LEU A 43 -8.47 -17.15 14.88
N ALA A 44 -8.78 -16.40 15.94
CA ALA A 44 -9.32 -16.96 17.19
C ALA A 44 -10.64 -17.74 17.00
N LEU A 45 -11.39 -17.49 15.92
CA LEU A 45 -12.56 -18.28 15.51
C LEU A 45 -12.24 -19.44 14.56
N GLY A 46 -11.00 -19.61 14.15
CA GLY A 46 -10.56 -20.60 13.18
C GLY A 46 -11.18 -20.36 11.81
N SER A 47 -11.71 -21.42 11.21
CA SER A 47 -12.42 -21.36 9.92
C SER A 47 -13.78 -20.65 9.99
N LYS A 48 -14.28 -20.34 11.19
CA LYS A 48 -15.60 -19.72 11.39
C LYS A 48 -15.63 -18.21 11.09
N GLY A 49 -14.47 -17.60 10.82
CA GLY A 49 -14.36 -16.19 10.40
C GLY A 49 -13.48 -15.35 11.33
N VAL A 50 -13.65 -14.03 11.24
CA VAL A 50 -12.85 -13.03 11.97
C VAL A 50 -13.72 -12.39 13.07
N THR A 51 -13.15 -12.13 14.25
CA THR A 51 -13.87 -11.44 15.34
C THR A 51 -14.21 -9.99 14.97
N SER A 52 -15.31 -9.47 15.52
CA SER A 52 -15.66 -8.04 15.39
C SER A 52 -14.56 -7.11 15.93
N GLU A 53 -13.84 -7.53 16.97
CA GLU A 53 -12.69 -6.79 17.52
C GLU A 53 -11.57 -6.65 16.49
N VAL A 54 -11.19 -7.74 15.84
CA VAL A 54 -10.15 -7.74 14.82
C VAL A 54 -10.59 -6.95 13.58
N MET A 55 -11.85 -7.05 13.20
CA MET A 55 -12.42 -6.23 12.12
C MET A 55 -12.27 -4.73 12.41
N ALA A 56 -12.54 -4.31 13.65
CA ALA A 56 -12.38 -2.92 14.08
C ALA A 56 -10.91 -2.51 14.14
N GLN A 57 -10.02 -3.38 14.64
CA GLN A 57 -8.58 -3.14 14.69
C GLN A 57 -7.98 -2.96 13.28
N LEU A 58 -8.39 -3.80 12.32
CA LEU A 58 -7.97 -3.68 10.92
C LEU A 58 -8.47 -2.38 10.28
N LEU A 59 -9.73 -2.01 10.52
CA LEU A 59 -10.28 -0.76 10.02
C LEU A 59 -9.49 0.43 10.57
N PHE A 60 -9.23 0.42 11.87
CA PHE A 60 -8.45 1.47 12.53
C PHE A 60 -7.01 1.55 12.01
N LEU A 61 -6.36 0.40 11.79
CA LEU A 61 -5.03 0.35 11.18
C LEU A 61 -5.02 0.96 9.77
N VAL A 62 -5.98 0.59 8.91
CA VAL A 62 -6.07 1.11 7.54
C VAL A 62 -6.29 2.63 7.55
N VAL A 63 -7.16 3.15 8.44
CA VAL A 63 -7.36 4.59 8.59
C VAL A 63 -6.07 5.29 8.98
N ILE A 64 -5.32 4.79 9.96
CA ILE A 64 -4.04 5.38 10.38
C ILE A 64 -3.03 5.36 9.23
N ILE A 65 -2.90 4.23 8.55
CA ILE A 65 -2.00 4.09 7.41
C ILE A 65 -2.35 5.11 6.32
N GLU A 66 -3.62 5.27 5.97
CA GLU A 66 -4.03 6.20 4.92
C GLU A 66 -3.81 7.66 5.33
N VAL A 67 -4.11 8.03 6.58
CA VAL A 67 -3.80 9.37 7.11
C VAL A 67 -2.29 9.66 7.06
N LEU A 68 -1.47 8.69 7.43
CA LEU A 68 -0.02 8.82 7.44
C LEU A 68 0.54 8.96 6.02
N GLN A 69 0.04 8.16 5.08
CA GLN A 69 0.38 8.26 3.67
C GLN A 69 -0.01 9.61 3.07
N ALA A 70 -1.24 10.08 3.35
CA ALA A 70 -1.69 11.39 2.90
C ALA A 70 -0.84 12.53 3.48
N THR A 71 -0.41 12.41 4.73
CA THR A 71 0.43 13.41 5.41
C THR A 71 1.85 13.46 4.83
N ILE A 72 2.50 12.30 4.62
CA ILE A 72 3.86 12.22 4.07
C ILE A 72 3.89 12.57 2.58
N GLY A 73 2.84 12.19 1.84
CA GLY A 73 2.68 12.50 0.42
C GLY A 73 2.42 13.98 0.13
N ASN A 74 1.93 14.74 1.12
CA ASN A 74 1.65 16.15 0.96
C ASN A 74 2.94 16.97 0.74
N GLU A 75 3.03 17.62 -0.42
CA GLU A 75 4.16 18.47 -0.81
C GLU A 75 4.35 19.68 0.12
N ASN A 76 3.29 20.12 0.80
CA ASN A 76 3.34 21.29 1.69
C ASN A 76 4.03 21.01 3.03
N ILE A 77 4.07 19.76 3.51
CA ILE A 77 4.62 19.42 4.83
C ILE A 77 6.10 19.04 4.72
N ILE A 78 6.52 18.47 3.59
CA ILE A 78 7.89 17.99 3.38
C ILE A 78 8.41 18.52 2.03
N LYS A 79 8.80 19.80 2.00
CA LYS A 79 9.31 20.46 0.78
C LYS A 79 10.72 20.02 0.34
N PHE A 80 11.49 19.41 1.24
CA PHE A 80 12.93 19.16 1.03
C PHE A 80 13.32 17.69 0.78
N ILE A 81 12.37 16.75 0.79
CA ILE A 81 12.68 15.33 0.61
C ILE A 81 12.46 14.93 -0.85
N PRO A 82 13.46 14.34 -1.54
CA PRO A 82 13.32 13.86 -2.91
C PRO A 82 12.28 12.72 -2.98
N VAL A 83 11.57 12.64 -4.11
CA VAL A 83 10.43 11.72 -4.32
C VAL A 83 10.75 10.26 -3.95
N LYS A 84 11.96 9.78 -4.27
CA LYS A 84 12.41 8.43 -3.93
C LYS A 84 12.52 8.19 -2.42
N LEU A 85 12.98 9.19 -1.67
CA LEU A 85 13.16 9.09 -0.22
C LEU A 85 11.83 9.19 0.53
N LYS A 86 10.84 9.95 0.01
CA LYS A 86 9.48 9.98 0.55
C LYS A 86 8.81 8.60 0.51
N SER A 87 8.95 7.89 -0.62
CA SER A 87 8.38 6.55 -0.78
C SER A 87 8.99 5.53 0.18
N ILE A 88 10.33 5.54 0.34
CA ILE A 88 11.02 4.68 1.32
C ILE A 88 10.55 5.00 2.75
N CYS A 89 10.47 6.28 3.10
CA CYS A 89 10.02 6.73 4.41
C CYS A 89 8.59 6.29 4.70
N MET A 90 7.68 6.41 3.72
CA MET A 90 6.29 5.97 3.82
C MET A 90 6.18 4.47 4.12
N VAL A 91 6.93 3.64 3.38
CA VAL A 91 6.93 2.18 3.59
C VAL A 91 7.47 1.82 4.97
N LEU A 92 8.55 2.47 5.42
CA LEU A 92 9.09 2.26 6.76
C LEU A 92 8.09 2.64 7.86
N PHE A 93 7.41 3.78 7.71
CA PHE A 93 6.40 4.23 8.66
C PHE A 93 5.19 3.30 8.75
N VAL A 94 4.70 2.82 7.60
CA VAL A 94 3.63 1.81 7.56
C VAL A 94 4.11 0.53 8.24
N PHE A 95 5.32 0.07 7.95
CA PHE A 95 5.89 -1.13 8.55
C PHE A 95 5.99 -1.03 10.08
N ILE A 96 6.50 0.09 10.60
CA ILE A 96 6.56 0.37 12.05
C ILE A 96 5.16 0.39 12.66
N THR A 97 4.19 1.02 11.99
CA THR A 97 2.80 1.09 12.46
C THR A 97 2.20 -0.32 12.59
N VAL A 98 2.42 -1.19 11.60
CA VAL A 98 1.96 -2.58 11.65
C VAL A 98 2.64 -3.35 12.79
N ILE A 99 3.95 -3.18 13.01
CA ILE A 99 4.67 -3.82 14.13
C ILE A 99 4.08 -3.38 15.49
N LEU A 100 3.81 -2.08 15.65
CA LEU A 100 3.20 -1.57 16.88
C LEU A 100 1.83 -2.19 17.14
N PHE A 101 1.03 -2.38 16.10
CA PHE A 101 -0.26 -3.05 16.20
C PHE A 101 -0.10 -4.54 16.55
N ILE A 102 0.83 -5.24 15.91
CA ILE A 102 1.13 -6.65 16.22
C ILE A 102 1.45 -6.81 17.72
N ILE A 103 2.28 -5.93 18.27
CA ILE A 103 2.67 -5.95 19.69
C ILE A 103 1.49 -5.55 20.59
N LYS A 104 0.75 -4.50 20.25
CA LYS A 104 -0.34 -4.01 21.12
C LYS A 104 -1.55 -4.94 21.17
N PHE A 105 -1.92 -5.52 20.04
CA PHE A 105 -3.09 -6.39 19.89
C PHE A 105 -2.73 -7.88 19.93
N GLN A 106 -1.46 -8.20 20.19
CA GLN A 106 -0.95 -9.58 20.30
C GLN A 106 -1.38 -10.44 19.10
N TRP A 107 -1.26 -9.87 17.90
CA TRP A 107 -1.70 -10.53 16.66
C TRP A 107 -0.94 -11.84 16.38
N PHE A 108 0.32 -11.89 16.79
CA PHE A 108 1.16 -13.07 16.77
C PHE A 108 2.04 -13.12 18.03
N PRO A 109 2.50 -14.31 18.45
CA PRO A 109 3.29 -14.46 19.67
C PRO A 109 4.68 -13.87 19.48
N ILE A 110 5.05 -12.90 20.30
CA ILE A 110 6.34 -12.19 20.19
C ILE A 110 7.52 -13.15 20.43
N GLY A 111 7.33 -14.15 21.29
CA GLY A 111 8.36 -15.14 21.64
C GLY A 111 8.64 -16.21 20.57
N MET A 112 7.84 -16.29 19.50
CA MET A 112 8.06 -17.27 18.42
C MET A 112 8.60 -16.56 17.17
N TRP A 113 9.75 -16.99 16.65
CA TRP A 113 10.35 -16.36 15.48
C TRP A 113 9.65 -16.70 14.15
N GLN A 114 8.93 -17.83 14.06
CA GLN A 114 8.31 -18.32 12.82
C GLN A 114 7.29 -17.34 12.20
N PRO A 115 6.34 -16.76 12.96
CA PRO A 115 5.40 -15.77 12.40
C PRO A 115 6.11 -14.50 11.92
N TRP A 116 7.15 -14.05 12.63
CA TRP A 116 7.95 -12.89 12.22
C TRP A 116 8.71 -13.14 10.93
N ALA A 117 9.30 -14.33 10.76
CA ALA A 117 9.99 -14.71 9.53
C ALA A 117 9.02 -14.71 8.33
N MET A 118 7.81 -15.28 8.50
CA MET A 118 6.79 -15.27 7.45
C MET A 118 6.27 -13.87 7.15
N PHE A 119 6.11 -13.01 8.16
CA PHE A 119 5.73 -11.61 7.97
C PHE A 119 6.76 -10.83 7.16
N ILE A 120 8.06 -10.95 7.52
CA ILE A 120 9.15 -10.29 6.79
C ILE A 120 9.25 -10.85 5.36
N LEU A 121 9.12 -12.16 5.18
CA LEU A 121 9.15 -12.79 3.86
C LEU A 121 8.00 -12.27 2.98
N CYS A 122 6.78 -12.22 3.51
CA CYS A 122 5.60 -11.70 2.81
C CYS A 122 5.80 -10.22 2.47
N PHE A 123 6.28 -9.41 3.42
CA PHE A 123 6.59 -8.00 3.20
C PHE A 123 7.60 -7.80 2.07
N LEU A 124 8.70 -8.55 2.07
CA LEU A 124 9.74 -8.45 1.04
C LEU A 124 9.21 -8.87 -0.34
N ILE A 125 8.39 -9.92 -0.41
CA ILE A 125 7.77 -10.37 -1.67
C ILE A 125 6.82 -9.29 -2.20
N CYS A 126 5.91 -8.78 -1.36
CA CYS A 126 4.96 -7.74 -1.75
C CYS A 126 5.67 -6.45 -2.15
N PHE A 127 6.65 -6.01 -1.37
CA PHE A 127 7.43 -4.81 -1.65
C PHE A 127 8.27 -4.95 -2.93
N GLY A 128 8.92 -6.11 -3.12
CA GLY A 128 9.68 -6.44 -4.31
C GLY A 128 8.80 -6.43 -5.57
N MET A 129 7.63 -7.08 -5.50
CA MET A 129 6.67 -7.11 -6.61
C MET A 129 6.14 -5.71 -6.95
N SER A 130 5.77 -4.91 -5.94
CA SER A 130 5.31 -3.53 -6.15
C SER A 130 6.38 -2.64 -6.78
N THR A 131 7.62 -2.77 -6.32
CA THR A 131 8.77 -2.03 -6.89
C THR A 131 9.02 -2.45 -8.33
N TYR A 132 8.98 -3.75 -8.62
CA TYR A 132 9.14 -4.29 -9.97
C TYR A 132 8.08 -3.76 -10.94
N LEU A 133 6.80 -3.80 -10.54
CA LEU A 133 5.71 -3.24 -11.33
C LEU A 133 5.87 -1.73 -11.56
N SER A 134 6.32 -0.98 -10.55
CA SER A 134 6.60 0.46 -10.68
C SER A 134 7.72 0.73 -11.69
N ILE A 135 8.79 -0.07 -11.70
CA ILE A 135 9.89 0.07 -12.66
C ILE A 135 9.40 -0.18 -14.09
N ILE A 136 8.60 -1.23 -14.30
CA ILE A 136 8.01 -1.53 -15.62
C ILE A 136 7.12 -0.38 -16.09
N LYS A 137 6.21 0.08 -15.22
CA LYS A 137 5.31 1.20 -15.53
C LYS A 137 6.08 2.46 -15.88
N THR A 138 7.10 2.79 -15.09
CA THR A 138 7.99 3.94 -15.35
C THR A 138 8.69 3.82 -16.70
N LYS A 139 9.16 2.62 -17.07
CA LYS A 139 9.81 2.39 -18.37
C LYS A 139 8.84 2.59 -19.53
N MET A 140 7.61 2.08 -19.41
CA MET A 140 6.58 2.25 -20.42
C MET A 140 6.16 3.71 -20.59
N GLU A 141 5.96 4.43 -19.49
CA GLU A 141 5.61 5.86 -19.50
C GLU A 141 6.74 6.69 -20.11
N ASN A 142 8.00 6.40 -19.78
CA ASN A 142 9.15 7.06 -20.37
C ASN A 142 9.24 6.86 -21.89
N GLN A 143 8.98 5.64 -22.38
CA GLN A 143 8.97 5.35 -23.83
C GLN A 143 7.87 6.15 -24.54
N LYS A 144 6.65 6.16 -23.99
CA LYS A 144 5.53 6.91 -24.54
C LYS A 144 5.81 8.42 -24.58
N LEU A 145 6.47 8.94 -23.54
CA LEU A 145 6.86 10.35 -23.47
C LEU A 145 7.93 10.70 -24.53
N SER A 146 8.94 9.84 -24.71
CA SER A 146 9.97 10.06 -25.75
C SER A 146 9.40 10.03 -27.16
N GLU A 147 8.47 9.12 -27.45
CA GLU A 147 7.79 9.07 -28.74
C GLU A 147 6.94 10.33 -28.99
N GLY A 148 6.25 10.83 -27.96
CA GLY A 148 5.52 12.10 -28.03
C GLY A 148 6.43 13.29 -28.33
N LEU A 149 7.60 13.34 -27.69
CA LEU A 149 8.59 14.40 -27.89
C LEU A 149 9.15 14.39 -29.32
N GLU A 150 9.46 13.20 -29.86
CA GLU A 150 9.96 13.06 -31.24
C GLU A 150 8.92 13.48 -32.28
N ARG A 151 7.64 13.15 -32.07
CA ARG A 151 6.55 13.56 -32.96
C ARG A 151 6.41 15.07 -33.00
N LEU A 152 6.39 15.73 -31.83
CA LEU A 152 6.32 17.20 -31.75
C LEU A 152 7.52 17.85 -32.44
N LYS A 153 8.73 17.32 -32.25
CA LYS A 153 9.94 17.84 -32.88
C LYS A 153 9.94 17.70 -34.40
N ARG A 154 9.32 16.64 -34.95
CA ARG A 154 9.13 16.48 -36.40
C ARG A 154 8.12 17.48 -36.94
N GLN A 155 6.98 17.65 -36.27
CA GLN A 155 5.95 18.61 -36.67
C GLN A 155 6.49 20.04 -36.73
N TRP A 156 7.26 20.47 -35.71
CA TRP A 156 7.88 21.80 -35.71
C TRP A 156 8.85 22.02 -36.87
N LYS A 157 9.63 21.00 -37.24
CA LYS A 157 10.55 21.08 -38.40
C LYS A 157 9.80 21.16 -39.73
N GLU A 158 8.68 20.46 -39.86
CA GLU A 158 7.83 20.51 -41.05
C GLU A 158 7.12 21.87 -41.19
N GLU A 159 6.71 22.47 -40.06
CA GLU A 159 6.16 23.83 -40.01
C GLU A 159 7.23 24.87 -40.39
N GLU A 160 8.45 24.80 -39.83
CA GLU A 160 9.57 25.70 -40.20
C GLU A 160 9.97 25.59 -41.69
N GLN A 161 9.85 24.41 -42.31
CA GLN A 161 10.12 24.22 -43.73
C GLN A 161 8.99 24.68 -44.66
N ASN A 162 7.75 24.71 -44.19
CA ASN A 162 6.61 25.22 -44.96
C ASN A 162 6.46 26.74 -44.89
N GLU A 163 7.08 27.38 -43.88
CA GLU A 163 7.11 28.85 -43.74
C GLU A 163 8.34 29.51 -44.41
N SER A 164 9.29 28.72 -44.94
CA SER A 164 10.48 29.19 -45.69
C SER A 164 10.33 29.08 -47.20
#